data_AF-A0A9E2P040-F1
#
_entry.id   AF-A0A9E2P040-F1
#
_cell.length_a   1.000
_cell.length_b   1.000
_cell.length_c   1.000
_cell.angle_alpha   90.00
_cell.angle_beta   90.00
_cell.angle_gamma   90.00
#
_symmetry.space_group_name_H-M   'P 1'
#
loop_
_entity.id
_entity.type
_entity.pdbx_description
1 polymer ?
#
loop_
_entity_poly.entity_id
_entity_poly.type
_entity_poly.pdbx_seq_one_letter_code
_entity_poly.pdbx_strand_id
1 'polypeptide(L)'
;MDSVEYRLSLIETNLERLLTVIEKLEKEVHSSQKIEQQYYTLRDAVKLKYGNTAAYTTISTNYALMPCCNKNYKVMAGKRVWTAPQIKEWLLIEDKDIPKYAEKYGVQLTGRIREKYKKYM
;
A
#
# COMPACT_ATOMS: atom_id res chain seq x y z
N MET A 1 52.96 20.73 0.78
CA MET A 1 51.61 20.35 1.23
C MET A 1 51.75 19.07 1.99
N ASP A 2 51.51 19.11 3.29
CA ASP A 2 51.71 17.95 4.15
C ASP A 2 50.72 16.85 3.78
N SER A 3 51.17 15.59 3.85
CA SER A 3 50.34 14.39 3.63
C SER A 3 49.03 14.43 4.43
N VAL A 4 49.03 15.10 5.58
CA VAL A 4 47.88 15.29 6.45
C VAL A 4 46.87 16.27 5.87
N GLU A 5 47.30 17.41 5.32
CA GLU A 5 46.42 18.42 4.71
C GLU A 5 45.71 17.86 3.46
N TYR A 6 46.42 17.06 2.67
CA TYR A 6 45.82 16.39 1.52
C TYR A 6 44.75 15.37 1.95
N ARG A 7 44.98 14.63 3.04
CA ARG A 7 44.00 13.67 3.58
C ARG A 7 42.78 14.38 4.17
N LEU A 8 42.98 15.53 4.81
CA LEU A 8 41.89 16.34 5.37
C LEU A 8 41.00 16.92 4.27
N SER A 9 41.57 17.50 3.21
CA SER A 9 40.79 18.05 2.11
C SER A 9 39.98 16.97 1.36
N LEU A 10 40.53 15.76 1.25
CA LEU A 10 39.82 14.62 0.67
C LEU A 10 38.63 14.19 1.54
N ILE A 11 38.79 14.21 2.87
CA ILE A 11 37.70 13.91 3.82
C ILE A 11 36.59 14.96 3.73
N GLU A 12 36.95 16.24 3.71
CA GLU A 12 35.99 17.34 3.55
C GLU A 12 35.18 17.20 2.26
N THR A 13 35.85 16.95 1.14
CA THR A 13 35.19 16.74 -0.16
C THR A 13 34.23 15.55 -0.13
N ASN A 14 34.58 14.47 0.58
CA ASN A 14 33.72 13.30 0.70
C ASN A 14 32.51 13.56 1.61
N LEU A 15 32.68 14.36 2.68
CA LEU A 15 31.59 14.76 3.57
C LEU A 15 30.57 15.65 2.84
N GLU A 16 31.04 16.62 2.05
CA GLU A 16 30.15 17.47 1.22
C GLU A 16 29.34 16.65 0.21
N ARG A 17 29.98 15.66 -0.42
CA ARG A 17 29.29 14.73 -1.32
C ARG A 17 28.24 13.90 -0.59
N LEU A 18 28.54 13.38 0.59
CA LEU A 18 27.60 12.60 1.39
C LEU A 18 26.40 13.45 1.84
N LEU A 19 26.63 14.68 2.30
CA LEU A 19 25.56 15.60 2.66
C LEU A 19 24.64 15.90 1.47
N THR A 20 25.22 16.14 0.29
CA THR A 20 24.46 16.37 -0.95
C THR A 20 23.59 15.17 -1.32
N VAL A 21 24.07 13.94 -1.11
CA VAL A 21 23.30 12.72 -1.35
C VAL A 21 22.16 12.58 -0.34
N ILE A 22 22.42 12.87 0.93
CA ILE A 22 21.40 12.84 1.99
C ILE A 22 20.28 13.85 1.68
N GLU A 23 20.61 15.09 1.32
CA GLU A 23 19.62 16.12 0.99
C GLU A 23 18.74 15.72 -0.22
N LYS A 24 19.34 15.05 -1.22
CA LYS A 24 18.58 14.53 -2.38
C LYS A 24 17.63 13.41 -1.96
N LEU A 25 18.10 12.48 -1.15
CA LEU A 25 17.28 11.39 -0.62
C LEU A 25 16.14 11.93 0.26
N GLU A 26 16.40 12.93 1.11
CA GLU A 26 15.36 13.57 1.92
C GLU A 26 14.30 14.25 1.06
N LYS A 27 14.68 14.94 -0.02
CA LYS A 27 13.74 15.52 -0.99
C LYS A 27 12.93 14.47 -1.73
N GLU A 28 13.53 13.34 -2.09
CA GLU A 28 12.82 12.21 -2.72
C GLU A 28 11.82 11.56 -1.74
N VAL A 29 12.22 11.37 -0.48
CA VAL A 29 11.34 10.86 0.58
C VAL A 29 10.19 11.83 0.89
N HIS A 30 10.46 13.14 0.95
CA HIS A 30 9.41 14.15 1.19
C HIS A 30 8.49 14.36 -0.03
N SER A 31 9.01 14.23 -1.25
CA SER A 31 8.18 14.31 -2.46
C SER A 31 7.29 13.08 -2.64
N SER A 32 7.74 11.90 -2.20
CA SER A 32 6.91 10.69 -2.15
C SER A 32 5.86 10.72 -1.02
N GLN A 33 6.04 11.52 0.02
CA GLN A 33 5.02 11.80 1.05
C GLN A 33 3.90 12.75 0.57
N LYS A 34 4.08 13.47 -0.55
CA LYS A 34 3.10 14.46 -1.04
C LYS A 34 1.86 13.89 -1.76
N ILE A 35 1.71 12.56 -1.83
CA ILE A 35 0.48 11.92 -2.31
C ILE A 35 0.02 10.85 -1.32
N GLU A 36 -0.12 11.19 -0.04
CA GLU A 36 -1.06 10.43 0.80
C GLU A 36 -2.48 10.87 0.42
N GLN A 37 -2.98 10.31 -0.68
CA GLN A 37 -4.41 10.32 -0.95
C GLN A 37 -5.09 9.74 0.29
N GLN A 38 -5.74 10.58 1.10
CA GLN A 38 -6.31 10.12 2.38
C GLN A 38 -7.35 9.02 2.17
N TYR A 39 -7.94 8.98 0.97
CA TYR A 39 -8.97 8.05 0.59
C TYR A 39 -8.71 7.47 -0.79
N TYR A 40 -8.93 6.17 -0.91
CA TYR A 40 -8.78 5.41 -2.15
C TYR A 40 -10.12 4.83 -2.56
N THR A 41 -10.47 4.93 -3.84
CA THR A 41 -11.60 4.18 -4.37
C THR A 41 -11.25 2.70 -4.47
N LEU A 42 -12.25 1.84 -4.66
CA LEU A 42 -12.00 0.42 -4.93
C LEU A 42 -11.10 0.24 -6.16
N ARG A 43 -11.29 1.05 -7.21
CA ARG A 43 -10.49 0.96 -8.44
C ARG A 43 -9.02 1.28 -8.16
N ASP A 44 -8.75 2.28 -7.34
CA ASP A 44 -7.38 2.65 -6.94
C ASP A 44 -6.75 1.55 -6.09
N ALA A 45 -7.48 1.03 -5.10
CA ALA A 45 -7.02 -0.06 -4.26
C ALA A 45 -6.66 -1.32 -5.08
N VAL A 46 -7.51 -1.70 -6.03
CA VAL A 46 -7.25 -2.83 -6.94
C VAL A 46 -6.00 -2.59 -7.79
N LYS A 47 -5.85 -1.37 -8.34
CA LYS A 47 -4.65 -1.00 -9.08
C LYS A 47 -3.39 -1.10 -8.23
N LEU A 48 -3.45 -0.71 -6.95
CA LEU A 48 -2.34 -0.84 -6.01
C LEU A 48 -2.00 -2.31 -5.71
N LYS A 49 -3.00 -3.18 -5.52
CA LYS A 49 -2.76 -4.60 -5.16
C LYS A 49 -2.24 -5.44 -6.30
N TYR A 50 -2.74 -5.22 -7.52
CA TYR A 50 -2.48 -6.11 -8.67
C TYR A 50 -1.66 -5.43 -9.79
N GLY A 51 -1.27 -4.16 -9.63
CA GLY A 51 -0.60 -3.36 -10.66
C GLY A 51 -1.50 -2.98 -11.85
N ASN A 52 -2.75 -3.44 -11.88
CA ASN A 52 -3.72 -3.20 -12.94
C ASN A 52 -5.17 -3.22 -12.40
N THR A 53 -6.15 -2.92 -13.24
CA THR A 53 -7.57 -2.87 -12.87
C THR A 53 -8.37 -4.11 -13.29
N ALA A 54 -7.74 -5.16 -13.81
CA ALA A 54 -8.43 -6.33 -14.36
C ALA A 54 -9.25 -7.08 -13.30
N ALA A 55 -8.74 -7.15 -12.06
CA ALA A 55 -9.43 -7.79 -10.95
C ALA A 55 -10.63 -6.97 -10.41
N TYR A 56 -10.86 -5.75 -10.90
CA TYR A 56 -11.90 -4.86 -10.38
C TYR A 56 -13.29 -5.47 -10.46
N THR A 57 -13.66 -6.08 -11.58
CA THR A 57 -15.00 -6.66 -11.78
C THR A 57 -15.27 -7.79 -10.79
N THR A 58 -14.29 -8.69 -10.61
CA THR A 58 -14.40 -9.78 -9.64
C THR A 58 -14.47 -9.24 -8.22
N ILE A 59 -13.63 -8.27 -7.85
CA ILE A 59 -13.60 -7.77 -6.47
C ILE A 59 -14.84 -6.93 -6.15
N SER A 60 -15.31 -6.09 -7.08
CA SER A 60 -16.50 -5.24 -6.88
C SER A 60 -17.81 -6.01 -6.71
N THR A 61 -17.87 -7.24 -7.21
CA THR A 61 -19.03 -8.14 -7.09
C THR A 61 -18.93 -9.10 -5.90
N ASN A 62 -17.76 -9.21 -5.26
CA ASN A 62 -17.52 -10.12 -4.14
C ASN A 62 -17.06 -9.34 -2.90
N TYR A 63 -18.02 -8.97 -2.04
CA TYR A 63 -17.78 -8.07 -0.91
C TYR A 63 -16.70 -8.57 0.06
N ALA A 64 -16.60 -9.88 0.27
CA ALA A 64 -15.55 -10.46 1.11
C ALA A 64 -14.12 -10.17 0.61
N LEU A 65 -13.94 -9.91 -0.69
CA LEU A 65 -12.65 -9.60 -1.30
C LEU A 65 -12.33 -8.10 -1.31
N MET A 66 -13.30 -7.24 -1.02
CA MET A 66 -13.11 -5.79 -0.99
C MET A 66 -12.34 -5.37 0.27
N PRO A 67 -11.74 -4.16 0.28
CA PRO A 67 -11.18 -3.59 1.49
C PRO A 67 -12.19 -3.59 2.63
N CYS A 68 -11.75 -4.00 3.82
CA CYS A 68 -12.57 -4.20 5.02
C CYS A 68 -13.82 -5.07 4.75
N CYS A 69 -13.77 -5.98 3.78
CA CYS A 69 -14.89 -6.80 3.32
C CYS A 69 -16.15 -5.97 2.96
N ASN A 70 -15.94 -4.84 2.29
CA ASN A 70 -16.98 -3.86 1.95
C ASN A 70 -17.63 -3.18 3.17
N LYS A 71 -16.94 -3.13 4.31
CA LYS A 71 -17.31 -2.35 5.50
C LYS A 71 -16.39 -1.15 5.67
N ASN A 72 -16.71 -0.29 6.64
CA ASN A 72 -15.90 0.86 7.07
C ASN A 72 -15.50 1.84 5.94
N TYR A 73 -16.24 1.83 4.83
CA TYR A 73 -16.05 2.79 3.74
C TYR A 73 -16.78 4.09 4.05
N LYS A 74 -16.31 5.18 3.43
CA LYS A 74 -17.09 6.41 3.27
C LYS A 74 -17.63 6.49 1.85
N VAL A 75 -18.64 7.31 1.64
CA VAL A 75 -19.11 7.64 0.29
C VAL A 75 -18.68 9.06 -0.02
N MET A 76 -17.89 9.23 -1.08
CA MET A 76 -17.47 10.53 -1.59
C MET A 76 -17.77 10.59 -3.09
N ALA A 77 -18.50 11.63 -3.52
CA ALA A 77 -18.96 11.77 -4.91
C ALA A 77 -19.61 10.49 -5.47
N GLY A 78 -20.45 9.83 -4.67
CA GLY A 78 -21.15 8.60 -5.04
C GLY A 78 -20.29 7.33 -5.11
N LYS A 79 -19.00 7.40 -4.74
CA LYS A 79 -18.07 6.26 -4.75
C LYS A 79 -17.71 5.83 -3.34
N ARG A 80 -17.62 4.52 -3.12
CA ARG A 80 -17.07 3.94 -1.88
C ARG A 80 -15.56 4.17 -1.84
N VAL A 81 -15.09 4.68 -0.71
CA VAL A 81 -13.69 4.99 -0.48
C VAL A 81 -13.24 4.52 0.90
N TRP A 82 -11.98 4.12 1.00
CA TRP A 82 -11.33 3.67 2.23
C TRP A 82 -10.09 4.49 2.53
N THR A 83 -9.77 4.61 3.80
CA THR A 83 -8.59 5.35 4.26
C THR A 83 -7.29 4.63 3.91
N ALA A 84 -6.18 5.37 3.86
CA ALA A 84 -4.86 4.79 3.60
C ALA A 84 -4.51 3.62 4.54
N PRO A 85 -4.73 3.66 5.86
CA PRO A 85 -4.45 2.52 6.74
C PRO A 85 -5.28 1.27 6.41
N GLN A 86 -6.56 1.45 6.08
CA GLN A 86 -7.44 0.34 5.69
C GLN A 86 -6.98 -0.33 4.39
N ILE A 87 -6.53 0.48 3.42
CA ILE A 87 -5.97 -0.04 2.18
C ILE A 87 -4.65 -0.74 2.44
N LYS A 88 -3.73 -0.14 3.22
CA LYS A 88 -2.45 -0.77 3.59
C LYS A 88 -2.68 -2.14 4.24
N GLU A 89 -3.60 -2.25 5.18
CA GLU A 89 -3.98 -3.54 5.77
C GLU A 89 -4.47 -4.54 4.70
N TRP A 90 -5.43 -4.13 3.86
CA TRP A 90 -5.99 -5.00 2.83
C TRP A 90 -4.98 -5.43 1.76
N LEU A 91 -4.00 -4.58 1.43
CA LEU A 91 -2.94 -4.91 0.48
C LEU A 91 -2.10 -6.08 0.97
N LEU A 92 -1.83 -6.17 2.27
CA LEU A 92 -1.03 -7.23 2.91
C LEU A 92 -1.74 -8.58 3.01
N ILE A 93 -3.05 -8.64 2.76
CA ILE A 93 -3.82 -9.89 2.84
C ILE A 93 -3.49 -10.78 1.64
N GLU A 94 -2.91 -11.96 1.90
CA GLU A 94 -2.70 -12.99 0.89
C GLU A 94 -3.96 -13.86 0.71
N ASP A 95 -4.01 -14.63 -0.39
CA ASP A 95 -5.16 -15.51 -0.69
C ASP A 95 -5.44 -16.52 0.44
N LYS A 96 -4.41 -16.96 1.18
CA LYS A 96 -4.54 -17.88 2.32
C LYS A 96 -5.18 -17.23 3.56
N ASP A 97 -5.12 -15.91 3.66
CA ASP A 97 -5.57 -15.16 4.84
C ASP A 97 -6.98 -14.59 4.65
N ILE A 98 -7.57 -14.74 3.45
CA ILE A 98 -8.92 -14.25 3.13
C ILE A 98 -9.99 -14.77 4.09
N PRO A 99 -10.03 -16.06 4.51
CA PRO A 99 -11.01 -16.52 5.48
C PRO A 99 -10.91 -15.79 6.83
N LYS A 100 -9.69 -15.67 7.38
CA LYS A 100 -9.43 -14.96 8.64
C LYS A 100 -9.75 -13.47 8.54
N TYR A 101 -9.42 -12.87 7.40
CA TYR A 101 -9.74 -11.48 7.11
C TYR A 101 -11.26 -11.26 7.08
N ALA A 102 -12.01 -12.13 6.40
CA ALA A 102 -13.46 -12.05 6.34
C ALA A 102 -14.11 -12.26 7.72
N GLU A 103 -13.58 -13.18 8.51
CA GLU A 103 -14.00 -13.43 9.90
C GLU A 103 -13.78 -12.19 10.78
N LYS A 104 -12.62 -11.52 10.69
CA LYS A 104 -12.33 -10.26 11.42
C LYS A 104 -13.42 -9.20 11.21
N TYR A 105 -14.00 -9.14 10.01
CA TYR A 105 -15.07 -8.20 9.69
C TYR A 105 -16.47 -8.81 9.80
N GLY A 106 -16.62 -10.04 10.30
CA GLY A 106 -17.92 -10.71 10.44
C GLY A 106 -18.64 -10.90 9.09
N VAL A 107 -17.89 -11.25 8.05
CA VAL A 107 -18.41 -11.54 6.70
C VAL A 107 -18.16 -13.00 6.38
N GLN A 108 -19.22 -13.75 6.08
CA GLN A 108 -19.08 -15.14 5.67
C GLN A 108 -18.75 -15.25 4.19
N LEU A 109 -17.83 -16.16 3.85
CA LEU A 109 -17.57 -16.53 2.46
C LEU A 109 -18.73 -17.41 1.95
N THR A 110 -19.29 -17.09 0.79
CA THR A 110 -20.41 -17.82 0.19
C THR A 110 -20.14 -18.20 -1.28
N GLY A 111 -20.90 -19.17 -1.79
CA GLY A 111 -20.87 -19.58 -3.20
C GLY A 111 -19.47 -19.94 -3.72
N ARG A 112 -19.15 -19.48 -4.93
CA ARG A 112 -17.86 -19.77 -5.61
C ARG A 112 -16.64 -19.27 -4.81
N ILE A 113 -16.79 -18.19 -4.04
CA ILE A 113 -15.71 -17.68 -3.19
C ILE A 113 -15.43 -18.63 -2.04
N ARG A 114 -16.47 -19.16 -1.38
CA ARG A 114 -16.30 -20.17 -0.32
C ARG A 114 -15.54 -21.39 -0.84
N GLU A 115 -15.95 -21.93 -2.00
CA GLU A 115 -15.28 -23.10 -2.57
C GLU A 115 -13.81 -22.82 -2.95
N LYS A 116 -13.50 -21.63 -3.49
CA LYS A 116 -12.12 -21.23 -3.81
C LYS A 116 -11.21 -21.26 -2.58
N TYR A 117 -11.70 -20.77 -1.44
CA TYR A 117 -10.90 -20.60 -0.22
C TYR A 117 -11.10 -21.69 0.82
N LYS A 118 -11.92 -22.71 0.54
CA LYS A 118 -12.20 -23.84 1.43
C LYS A 118 -10.94 -24.57 1.93
N LYS A 119 -9.88 -24.62 1.11
CA LYS A 119 -8.57 -25.20 1.46
C LYS A 119 -7.80 -24.43 2.54
N TYR A 120 -8.24 -23.23 2.89
CA TYR A 120 -7.63 -22.36 3.90
C TYR A 120 -8.55 -22.11 5.12
N MET A 121 -9.74 -22.75 5.14
CA MET A 121 -10.67 -22.74 6.27
C MET A 121 -10.39 -23.97 7.14
#